data_AF-A0A1L9ATT8-F1
#
_entry.id   AF-A0A1L9ATT8-F1
#
_cell.length_a   1.000
_cell.length_b   1.000
_cell.length_c   1.000
_cell.angle_alpha   90.00
_cell.angle_beta   90.00
_cell.angle_gamma   90.00
#
_symmetry.space_group_name_H-M   'P 1'
#
loop_
_entity.id
_entity.type
_entity.pdbx_description
1 polymer ?
#
loop_
_entity_poly.entity_id
_entity_poly.type
_entity_poly.pdbx_seq_one_letter_code
_entity_poly.pdbx_strand_id
1 'polypeptide(L)' 'MAATVEEPRKQRTARVDWAGLLRRTFALDVFACPRCGGRRKVLAYVTAPAGVRSILEHLGLPTQALKRAPARGPPQRAWC' A
#
# COMPACT_ATOMS: atom_id res chain seq x y z
N MET A 1 1.36 -25.02 43.79
CA MET A 1 1.23 -23.97 42.75
C MET A 1 1.99 -24.42 41.52
N ALA A 2 1.32 -24.63 40.38
CA ALA A 2 1.99 -24.98 39.13
C ALA A 2 2.33 -23.69 38.38
N ALA A 3 3.63 -23.48 38.14
CA ALA A 3 4.09 -22.41 37.27
C ALA A 3 3.76 -22.75 35.82
N THR A 4 3.01 -21.88 35.15
CA THR A 4 2.82 -21.94 33.70
C THR A 4 4.13 -21.53 33.03
N VAL A 5 4.70 -22.44 32.24
CA VAL A 5 5.77 -22.07 31.30
C VAL A 5 5.11 -21.29 30.16
N GLU A 6 5.46 -20.01 30.03
CA GLU A 6 5.00 -19.17 28.91
C GLU A 6 5.92 -19.44 27.71
N GLU A 7 5.33 -19.89 26.60
CA GLU A 7 6.03 -20.14 25.35
C GLU A 7 6.51 -18.81 24.73
N PRO A 8 7.72 -18.71 24.15
CA PRO A 8 8.20 -17.45 23.60
C PRO A 8 7.30 -17.03 22.43
N ARG A 9 6.55 -15.93 22.61
CA ARG A 9 5.69 -15.37 21.58
C ARG A 9 6.54 -15.06 20.34
N LYS A 10 6.33 -15.82 19.26
CA LYS A 10 7.01 -15.70 17.97
C LYS A 10 7.16 -14.22 17.60
N GLN A 11 8.39 -13.71 17.65
CA GLN A 11 8.66 -12.30 17.44
C GLN A 11 8.31 -11.98 15.97
N ARG A 12 7.23 -11.21 15.76
CA ARG A 12 6.82 -10.84 14.40
C ARG A 12 7.95 -10.03 13.80
N THR A 13 8.43 -10.45 12.62
CA THR A 13 9.32 -9.64 11.78
C THR A 13 8.78 -8.23 11.70
N ALA A 14 9.66 -7.23 11.88
CA ALA A 14 9.29 -5.83 11.85
C ALA A 14 8.47 -5.54 10.59
N ARG A 15 7.34 -4.83 10.75
CA ARG A 15 6.53 -4.41 9.60
C ARG A 15 7.42 -3.48 8.76
N VAL A 16 7.63 -3.85 7.49
CA VAL A 16 8.31 -2.97 6.54
C VAL A 16 7.44 -1.75 6.33
N ASP A 17 8.03 -0.55 6.37
CA ASP A 17 7.33 0.68 6.03
C ASP A 17 6.77 0.59 4.60
N TRP A 18 5.58 1.13 4.38
CA TRP A 18 4.88 1.03 3.10
C TRP A 18 5.67 1.67 1.95
N ALA A 19 6.30 2.83 2.18
CA ALA A 19 7.12 3.48 1.16
C ALA A 19 8.38 2.64 0.87
N GLY A 20 8.97 2.03 1.90
CA GLY A 20 10.04 1.05 1.75
C GLY A 20 9.64 -0.15 0.87
N LEU A 21 8.42 -0.66 1.04
CA LEU A 21 7.90 -1.76 0.23
C LEU A 21 7.70 -1.35 -1.23
N LEU A 22 7.14 -0.15 -1.48
CA LEU A 22 6.98 0.37 -2.85
C LEU A 22 8.32 0.55 -3.55
N ARG A 23 9.33 1.07 -2.86
CA ARG A 23 10.68 1.23 -3.41
C ARG A 23 11.29 -0.12 -3.77
N ARG A 24 11.10 -1.14 -2.93
CA ARG A 24 11.65 -2.48 -3.18
C ARG A 24 10.96 -3.20 -4.35
N THR A 25 9.64 -3.17 -4.39
CA THR A 25 8.86 -3.98 -5.34
C THR A 25 8.68 -3.29 -6.69
N PHE A 26 8.52 -1.96 -6.69
CA PHE A 26 8.20 -1.19 -7.89
C PHE A 26 9.28 -0.17 -8.28
N ALA A 27 10.43 -0.15 -7.57
CA ALA A 27 11.46 0.89 -7.73
C ALA A 27 10.93 2.33 -7.58
N LEU A 28 9.83 2.52 -6.84
CA LEU A 28 9.15 3.80 -6.68
C LEU A 28 9.48 4.44 -5.31
N ASP A 29 10.17 5.58 -5.31
CA ASP A 29 10.30 6.44 -4.12
C ASP A 29 9.23 7.53 -4.13
N VAL A 30 8.15 7.30 -3.38
CA VAL A 30 7.02 8.25 -3.24
C VAL A 30 7.41 9.58 -2.58
N PHE A 31 8.55 9.62 -1.87
CA PHE A 31 9.06 10.82 -1.23
C PHE A 31 10.03 11.61 -2.10
N ALA A 32 10.37 11.14 -3.30
CA ALA A 32 11.10 11.92 -4.28
C ALA A 32 10.14 12.66 -5.22
N CYS A 33 10.42 13.93 -5.52
CA CYS A 33 9.68 14.66 -6.54
C CYS A 33 10.26 14.32 -7.93
N PRO A 34 9.48 13.72 -8.86
CA PRO A 34 9.95 13.41 -10.21
C PRO A 34 10.24 14.65 -11.05
N ARG A 35 9.77 15.84 -10.66
CA ARG A 35 10.00 17.09 -11.40
C ARG A 35 11.30 17.79 -11.01
N CYS A 36 11.65 17.80 -9.73
CA CYS A 36 12.77 18.60 -9.21
C CYS A 36 13.73 17.84 -8.29
N GLY A 37 13.51 16.55 -8.03
CA GLY A 37 14.33 15.75 -7.12
C GLY A 37 14.17 16.06 -5.62
N GLY A 38 13.42 17.10 -5.26
CA GLY A 38 13.19 17.49 -3.86
C GLY A 38 12.44 16.42 -3.04
N ARG A 39 12.57 16.49 -1.72
CA ARG A 39 11.91 15.57 -0.77
C ARG A 39 10.47 16.00 -0.49
N ARG A 40 9.54 15.05 -0.56
CA ARG A 40 8.12 15.20 -0.20
C ARG A 40 7.88 14.62 1.19
N LYS A 41 6.79 15.05 1.83
CA LYS A 41 6.30 14.54 3.12
C LYS A 41 4.81 14.23 3.01
N VAL A 42 4.33 13.24 3.75
CA VAL A 42 2.89 13.00 3.89
C VAL A 42 2.29 14.13 4.72
N LEU A 43 1.27 14.79 4.18
CA LEU A 43 0.57 15.88 4.89
C LEU A 43 -0.67 15.37 5.61
N ALA A 44 -1.47 14.50 4.97
CA ALA A 44 -2.69 13.96 5.52
C ALA A 44 -3.09 12.65 4.82
N TYR A 45 -3.91 11.85 5.51
CA TYR A 45 -4.64 10.73 4.94
C TYR A 45 -6.10 11.14 4.79
N VAL A 46 -6.58 11.27 3.55
CA VAL A 46 -7.98 11.64 3.27
C VAL A 46 -8.78 10.36 3.05
N THR A 47 -9.67 10.04 3.99
CA THR A 47 -10.48 8.82 3.95
C THR A 47 -11.99 9.10 3.84
N ALA A 48 -12.42 10.32 4.15
CA ALA A 48 -13.81 10.72 4.04
C ALA A 48 -14.25 10.75 2.56
N PRO A 49 -15.32 10.04 2.16
CA PRO A 49 -15.72 9.92 0.76
C PRO A 49 -15.95 11.26 0.05
N ALA A 50 -16.57 12.22 0.74
CA ALA A 50 -16.83 13.56 0.20
C ALA A 50 -15.52 14.31 -0.11
N GLY A 51 -14.53 14.23 0.81
CA GLY A 51 -13.23 14.87 0.62
C GLY A 51 -12.43 14.24 -0.51
N VAL A 52 -12.41 12.90 -0.57
CA VAL A 52 -11.77 12.16 -1.68
C VAL A 52 -12.40 12.56 -3.02
N ARG A 53 -13.74 12.59 -3.08
CA ARG A 53 -14.47 12.96 -4.31
C ARG A 53 -14.14 14.38 -4.76
N SER A 54 -14.19 15.36 -3.86
CA SER A 54 -13.90 16.76 -4.18
C SER A 54 -12.48 16.94 -4.74
N ILE A 55 -11.48 16.26 -4.17
CA ILE A 55 -10.09 16.29 -4.66
C ILE A 55 -10.01 15.67 -6.06
N LEU A 56 -10.62 14.51 -6.28
CA LEU A 56 -10.58 13.84 -7.58
C LEU A 56 -11.28 14.67 -8.67
N GLU A 57 -12.41 15.29 -8.37
CA GLU A 57 -13.12 16.20 -9.29
C GLU A 57 -12.25 17.40 -9.66
N HIS A 58 -11.60 18.03 -8.67
CA HIS A 58 -10.70 19.16 -8.90
C HIS A 58 -9.50 18.79 -9.80
N LEU A 59 -8.98 17.57 -9.66
CA LEU A 59 -7.87 17.05 -10.48
C LEU A 59 -8.33 16.52 -11.85
N GLY A 60 -9.62 16.48 -12.14
CA GLY A 60 -10.17 15.88 -13.37
C GLY A 60 -10.00 14.35 -13.44
N LEU A 61 -9.91 13.68 -12.30
CA LEU A 61 -9.75 12.23 -12.20
C LEU A 61 -11.11 11.52 -12.02
N PRO A 62 -11.24 10.24 -12.42
CA PRO A 62 -12.44 9.45 -12.18
C PRO A 62 -12.78 9.36 -10.68
N THR A 63 -13.99 9.77 -10.32
CA THR A 63 -14.49 9.73 -8.93
C THR A 63 -15.11 8.40 -8.54
N GLN A 64 -15.56 7.63 -9.53
CA GLN A 64 -16.15 6.32 -9.33
C GLN A 64 -15.04 5.27 -9.29
N ALA A 65 -14.97 4.52 -8.19
CA ALA A 65 -14.02 3.41 -8.07
C ALA A 65 -14.28 2.34 -9.15
N LEU A 66 -13.19 1.83 -9.72
CA LEU A 66 -13.25 0.71 -10.65
C LEU A 66 -13.74 -0.55 -9.93
N LYS A 67 -14.56 -1.36 -10.62
CA LYS A 67 -14.95 -2.68 -10.12
C LYS A 67 -13.67 -3.51 -9.92
N ARG A 68 -13.50 -4.11 -8.73
CA ARG A 68 -12.37 -5.01 -8.48
C ARG A 68 -12.47 -6.20 -9.43
N ALA A 69 -11.38 -6.50 -10.12
CA ALA A 69 -11.28 -7.70 -10.93
C ALA A 69 -11.40 -8.95 -10.01
N PRO A 70 -12.03 -10.03 -10.48
CA PRO A 70 -12.05 -11.29 -9.75
C PRO A 70 -10.63 -11.83 -9.58
N ALA A 71 -10.42 -12.63 -8.53
CA ALA A 71 -9.15 -13.30 -8.32
C ALA A 71 -8.86 -14.23 -9.52
N ARG A 72 -7.66 -14.13 -10.09
CA ARG A 72 -7.20 -15.01 -11.17
C ARG A 72 -6.47 -16.20 -10.55
N GLY A 73 -6.75 -17.40 -11.06
CA GLY A 73 -5.96 -18.59 -10.76
C GLY A 73 -4.52 -18.43 -11.27
N PRO A 74 -3.61 -19.34 -10.89
CA PRO A 74 -2.24 -19.33 -11.41
C PRO A 74 -2.24 -19.39 -12.95
N PRO A 75 -1.25 -18.79 -13.63
CA PRO A 75 -1.14 -18.94 -15.08
C PRO A 75 -1.07 -20.44 -15.43
N GLN A 76 -1.88 -20.86 -16.40
CA GLN A 76 -1.81 -22.22 -16.91
C GLN A 76 -0.41 -22.42 -17.50
N ARG A 77 0.27 -23.50 -17.13
CA ARG A 77 1.51 -23.88 -17.80
C ARG A 77 1.15 -24.17 -19.25
N ALA A 78 1.71 -23.41 -20.19
CA ALA A 78 1.45 -23.54 -21.62
C ALA A 78 2.08 -24.81 -22.24
N TRP A 79 2.50 -25.77 -21.42
CA TRP A 79 3.19 -26.96 -21.89
C TRP A 79 2.86 -28.15 -20.99
N CYS A 80 1.96 -28.99 -21.49
CA CYS A 80 1.97 -30.44 -21.31
C CYS A 80 2.16 -31.02 -22.70
#